data_AF-A0A7W0W304-F1
#
_entry.id   AF-A0A7W0W304-F1
#
_cell.length_a   1.000
_cell.length_b   1.000
_cell.length_c   1.000
_cell.angle_alpha   90.00
_cell.angle_beta   90.00
_cell.angle_gamma   90.00
#
_symmetry.space_group_name_H-M   'P 1'
#
loop_
_entity.id
_entity.type
_entity.pdbx_description
1 polymer ?
#
loop_
_entity_poly.entity_id
_entity_poly.type
_entity_poly.pdbx_seq_one_letter_code
_entity_poly.pdbx_strand_id
1 'polypeptide(L)'
;GDVLAVHPTQIYETALGFVMFMILWRFRGHKHAEGWLFGFYCVLAGIERFLIEFLRAKDDRFFLGGLTVAQVIALLFALGGAAWMYARRNPSPGAPGIYAKGTAA
;
A
#
# COMPACT_ATOMS: atom_id res chain seq x y z
N GLY A 1 10.67 22.35 31.98
CA GLY A 1 11.03 21.42 30.90
C GLY A 1 10.03 21.65 29.81
N ASP A 2 10.47 22.21 28.69
CA ASP A 2 9.57 22.47 27.57
C ASP A 2 9.07 21.15 27.00
N VAL A 3 7.76 20.95 27.04
CA VAL A 3 7.11 19.78 26.47
C VAL A 3 7.12 19.99 24.96
N LEU A 4 8.10 19.40 24.27
CA LEU A 4 8.14 19.40 22.80
C LEU A 4 6.91 18.66 22.29
N ALA A 5 6.01 19.40 21.63
CA ALA A 5 4.81 18.84 21.01
C ALA A 5 5.20 17.95 19.82
N VAL A 6 5.22 16.64 20.07
CA VAL A 6 5.41 15.62 19.02
C VAL A 6 4.07 15.28 18.38
N HIS A 7 4.09 14.94 17.09
CA HIS A 7 2.91 14.43 16.43
C HIS A 7 2.55 13.04 16.98
N PRO A 8 1.27 12.77 17.32
CA PRO A 8 0.84 11.44 17.73
C PRO A 8 0.74 10.51 16.51
N THR A 9 1.90 10.10 15.96
CA THR A 9 2.01 9.30 14.72
C THR A 9 1.14 8.05 14.75
N GLN A 10 0.97 7.43 15.92
CA GLN A 10 0.13 6.24 16.12
C GLN A 10 -1.34 6.46 15.74
N ILE A 11 -1.89 7.65 16.02
CA ILE A 11 -3.28 7.98 15.68
C ILE A 11 -3.42 8.10 14.16
N TYR A 12 -2.44 8.73 13.50
CA TYR A 12 -2.42 8.84 12.05
C TYR A 12 -2.24 7.47 11.38
N GLU A 13 -1.32 6.63 11.87
CA GLU A 13 -1.11 5.26 11.38
C GLU A 13 -2.39 4.41 11.52
N THR A 14 -3.06 4.47 12.67
CA THR A 14 -4.31 3.72 12.89
C THR A 14 -5.43 4.22 11.96
N ALA A 15 -5.58 5.54 11.81
CA ALA A 15 -6.58 6.13 10.93
C ALA A 15 -6.32 5.77 9.45
N LEU A 16 -5.08 5.90 8.99
CA LEU A 16 -4.69 5.54 7.62
C LEU A 16 -4.80 4.04 7.37
N GLY A 17 -4.43 3.20 8.33
CA GLY A 17 -4.64 1.76 8.28
C GLY A 17 -6.12 1.39 8.14
N PHE A 18 -7.01 2.08 8.86
CA PHE A 18 -8.46 1.89 8.72
C PHE A 18 -8.98 2.34 7.34
N VAL A 19 -8.49 3.49 6.83
CA VAL A 19 -8.81 3.95 5.48
C VAL A 19 -8.32 2.96 4.42
N MET A 20 -7.09 2.47 4.54
CA MET A 20 -6.53 1.44 3.66
C MET A 20 -7.38 0.16 3.70
N PHE A 21 -7.78 -0.30 4.88
CA PHE A 21 -8.68 -1.44 5.04
C PHE A 21 -10.01 -1.22 4.33
N MET A 22 -10.66 -0.07 4.51
CA MET A 22 -11.92 0.27 3.84
C MET A 22 -11.79 0.26 2.32
N ILE A 23 -10.70 0.82 1.79
CA ILE A 23 -10.39 0.81 0.35
C ILE A 23 -10.24 -0.64 -0.13
N LEU A 24 -9.36 -1.43 0.49
CA LEU A 24 -9.14 -2.83 0.08
C LEU A 24 -10.42 -3.67 0.19
N TRP A 25 -11.19 -3.48 1.25
CA TRP A 25 -12.48 -4.15 1.45
C TRP A 25 -13.47 -3.82 0.34
N ARG A 26 -13.51 -2.57 -0.11
CA ARG A 26 -14.37 -2.12 -1.21
C ARG A 26 -13.96 -2.72 -2.56
N PHE A 27 -12.69 -3.08 -2.73
CA PHE A 27 -12.14 -3.68 -3.95
C PHE A 27 -11.96 -5.20 -3.86
N ARG A 28 -12.32 -5.86 -2.75
CA ARG A 28 -12.13 -7.32 -2.56
C ARG A 28 -12.83 -8.21 -3.60
N GLY A 29 -13.91 -7.71 -4.22
CA GLY A 29 -14.66 -8.40 -5.28
C GLY A 29 -14.19 -8.07 -6.70
N HIS A 30 -12.95 -7.63 -6.87
CA HIS A 30 -12.40 -7.28 -8.19
C HIS A 30 -12.34 -8.48 -9.15
N LYS A 31 -12.10 -8.22 -10.44
CA LYS A 31 -12.01 -9.24 -11.50
C LYS A 31 -10.58 -9.60 -11.97
N HIS A 32 -9.57 -8.95 -11.38
CA HIS A 32 -8.15 -9.14 -11.72
C HIS A 32 -7.60 -10.46 -11.18
N ALA A 33 -6.48 -10.94 -11.70
CA ALA A 33 -5.89 -12.21 -11.27
C ALA A 33 -5.61 -12.27 -9.75
N GLU A 34 -5.45 -13.49 -9.25
CA GLU A 34 -5.01 -13.71 -7.87
C GLU A 34 -3.71 -12.94 -7.58
N GLY A 35 -3.63 -12.37 -6.38
CA GLY A 35 -2.52 -11.52 -5.97
C GLY A 35 -2.64 -10.07 -6.43
N TRP A 36 -3.64 -9.68 -7.24
CA TRP A 36 -3.81 -8.26 -7.61
C TRP A 36 -4.11 -7.37 -6.39
N LEU A 37 -4.97 -7.82 -5.46
CA LEU A 37 -5.28 -7.06 -4.23
C LEU A 37 -4.05 -6.89 -3.33
N PHE A 38 -3.11 -7.85 -3.35
CA PHE A 38 -1.83 -7.72 -2.65
C PHE A 38 -0.97 -6.61 -3.26
N GLY A 39 -0.87 -6.54 -4.59
CA GLY A 39 -0.20 -5.42 -5.26
C GLY A 39 -0.85 -4.08 -4.90
N PHE A 40 -2.18 -4.03 -4.83
CA PHE A 40 -2.90 -2.82 -4.41
C PHE A 40 -2.61 -2.45 -2.95
N TYR A 41 -2.54 -3.42 -2.06
CA TYR A 41 -2.07 -3.22 -0.69
C TYR A 41 -0.66 -2.63 -0.66
N CYS A 42 0.29 -3.17 -1.43
CA CYS A 42 1.67 -2.64 -1.46
C CYS A 42 1.72 -1.17 -1.93
N VAL A 43 0.87 -0.79 -2.88
CA VAL A 43 0.71 0.62 -3.31
C VAL A 43 0.23 1.49 -2.15
N LEU A 44 -0.86 1.10 -1.49
CA LEU A 44 -1.45 1.86 -0.40
C LEU A 44 -0.49 1.96 0.81
N ALA A 45 0.14 0.85 1.19
CA ALA A 45 1.09 0.78 2.29
C ALA A 45 2.36 1.62 2.02
N GLY A 46 2.84 1.64 0.77
CA GLY A 46 3.92 2.54 0.36
C GLY A 46 3.52 4.01 0.48
N ILE A 47 2.33 4.38 0.01
CA ILE A 47 1.83 5.76 0.12
C ILE A 47 1.68 6.18 1.59
N GLU A 48 1.04 5.35 2.41
CA GLU A 48 0.89 5.58 3.85
C GLU A 48 2.25 5.81 4.50
N ARG A 49 3.21 4.90 4.28
CA ARG A 49 4.53 4.98 4.89
C ARG A 49 5.27 6.26 4.49
N PHE A 50 5.18 6.65 3.22
CA PHE A 50 5.80 7.87 2.73
C PHE A 50 5.24 9.11 3.44
N LEU A 51 3.90 9.19 3.60
CA LEU A 51 3.21 10.30 4.26
C LEU A 51 3.51 10.37 5.76
N ILE A 52 3.45 9.24 6.47
CA ILE A 52 3.76 9.19 7.91
C ILE A 52 5.20 9.61 8.17
N GLU A 53 6.13 9.10 7.37
CA GLU A 53 7.54 9.43 7.51
C GLU A 53 7.81 10.90 7.19
N PHE A 54 7.11 11.47 6.20
CA PHE A 54 7.18 12.91 5.91
C PHE A 54 6.69 13.77 7.08
N LEU A 55 5.62 13.37 7.77
CA LEU A 55 5.12 14.06 8.96
C LEU A 55 6.04 13.89 10.18
N ARG A 56 6.78 12.78 10.24
CA ARG A 56 7.70 12.45 11.33
C ARG A 56 9.06 13.13 11.19
N ALA A 57 9.53 13.37 9.97
CA ALA A 57 10.86 13.88 9.65
C ALA A 57 11.06 15.39 9.95
N LYS A 58 10.76 15.82 11.18
CA LYS A 58 11.09 17.18 11.65
C LYS A 58 12.60 17.39 11.80
N ASP A 59 13.37 16.36 12.16
CA ASP A 59 14.79 16.52 12.55
C ASP A 59 15.80 15.60 11.83
N ASP A 60 15.40 14.49 11.20
CA ASP A 60 16.32 13.52 10.57
C ASP A 60 16.26 13.54 9.04
N ARG A 61 17.04 14.43 8.40
CA ARG A 61 17.32 14.39 6.96
C ARG A 61 18.64 13.71 6.68
N PHE A 62 18.66 12.39 6.54
CA PHE A 62 19.86 11.70 6.09
C PHE A 62 19.55 10.47 5.22
N PHE A 63 19.20 10.70 3.95
CA PHE A 63 19.70 9.89 2.82
C PHE A 63 19.39 10.56 1.46
N LEU A 64 20.10 10.13 0.41
CA LEU A 64 19.90 10.41 -1.03
C LEU A 64 18.94 11.57 -1.36
N GLY A 65 19.45 12.79 -1.39
CA GLY A 65 18.71 13.95 -1.93
C GLY A 65 17.56 14.47 -1.07
N GLY A 66 17.49 14.12 0.21
CA GLY A 66 16.49 14.65 1.16
C GLY A 66 15.34 13.70 1.47
N LEU A 67 15.45 12.43 1.09
CA LEU A 67 14.52 11.37 1.46
C LEU A 67 15.11 10.47 2.55
N THR A 68 14.28 10.02 3.50
CA THR A 68 14.71 9.03 4.48
C THR A 68 14.77 7.63 3.86
N VAL A 69 15.51 6.70 4.48
CA VAL A 69 15.55 5.28 4.05
C VAL A 69 14.14 4.68 4.01
N ALA A 70 13.30 5.00 4.99
CA ALA A 70 11.91 4.54 5.02
C ALA A 70 11.08 5.09 3.85
N GLN A 71 11.32 6.33 3.40
CA GLN A 71 10.68 6.88 2.20
C GLN A 71 11.15 6.20 0.92
N VAL A 72 12.44 5.86 0.81
CA VAL A 72 12.96 5.10 -0.34
C VAL A 72 12.33 3.72 -0.40
N ILE A 73 12.26 3.00 0.73
CA ILE A 73 11.60 1.70 0.80
C ILE A 73 10.12 1.84 0.44
N ALA A 74 9.44 2.87 0.95
CA ALA A 74 8.03 3.13 0.65
C ALA A 74 7.77 3.33 -0.86
N LEU A 75 8.64 4.08 -1.55
CA LEU A 75 8.58 4.25 -2.99
C LEU A 75 8.79 2.93 -3.74
N LEU A 76 9.78 2.13 -3.36
CA LEU A 76 10.02 0.82 -3.96
C LEU A 76 8.82 -0.12 -3.75
N PHE A 77 8.20 -0.08 -2.57
CA PHE A 77 7.02 -0.87 -2.25
C PHE A 77 5.83 -0.47 -3.12
N ALA A 78 5.61 0.85 -3.29
CA ALA A 78 4.53 1.35 -4.14
C ALA A 78 4.74 1.03 -5.62
N LEU A 79 5.96 1.23 -6.14
CA LEU A 79 6.30 0.94 -7.53
C LEU A 79 6.25 -0.58 -7.81
N GLY A 80 6.77 -1.39 -6.90
CA GLY A 80 6.69 -2.86 -6.99
C GLY A 80 5.25 -3.36 -6.94
N GLY A 81 4.42 -2.78 -6.05
CA GLY A 81 2.99 -3.04 -5.99
C GLY A 81 2.27 -2.70 -7.31
N ALA A 82 2.56 -1.54 -7.89
CA ALA A 82 1.98 -1.11 -9.16
C ALA A 82 2.40 -2.03 -10.33
N ALA A 83 3.68 -2.39 -10.40
CA ALA A 83 4.18 -3.34 -11.39
C ALA A 83 3.51 -4.73 -11.22
N TRP A 84 3.34 -5.18 -9.98
CA TRP A 84 2.64 -6.43 -9.68
C TRP A 84 1.16 -6.39 -10.08
N MET A 85 0.46 -5.29 -9.77
CA MET A 85 -0.93 -5.08 -10.21
C MET A 85 -1.05 -5.12 -11.73
N TYR A 86 -0.11 -4.50 -12.44
CA TYR A 86 -0.06 -4.53 -13.90
C TYR A 86 0.11 -5.97 -14.41
N ALA A 87 1.07 -6.71 -13.86
CA ALA A 87 1.30 -8.12 -14.21
C ALA A 87 0.10 -9.03 -13.88
N ARG A 88 -0.69 -8.69 -12.86
CA ARG A 88 -1.88 -9.44 -12.41
C ARG A 88 -3.20 -8.87 -12.92
N ARG A 89 -3.18 -7.99 -13.93
CA ARG A 89 -4.42 -7.36 -14.44
C ARG A 89 -5.39 -8.36 -15.05
N ASN A 90 -4.89 -9.40 -15.72
CA ASN A 90 -5.70 -10.38 -16.43
C ASN A 90 -5.59 -11.76 -15.75
N PRO A 91 -6.71 -12.42 -15.42
CA PRO A 91 -6.70 -13.82 -14.97
C PRO A 91 -6.00 -14.73 -16.00
N SER A 92 -5.24 -15.71 -15.52
CA SER A 92 -4.64 -16.72 -16.40
C SER A 92 -5.72 -17.62 -17.00
N PRO A 93 -5.62 -18.02 -18.29
CA PRO A 93 -6.49 -19.05 -18.84
C PRO A 93 -6.42 -20.32 -17.98
N GLY A 94 -7.55 -20.78 -17.47
CA GLY A 94 -7.64 -21.98 -16.62
C GLY A 94 -7.36 -21.78 -15.12
N ALA A 95 -7.25 -20.55 -14.62
CA ALA A 95 -7.06 -20.32 -13.18
C ALA A 95 -8.28 -20.81 -12.37
N PRO A 96 -8.11 -21.70 -11.38
CA PRO A 96 -9.19 -22.08 -10.47
C PRO A 96 -9.51 -20.94 -9.50
N GLY A 97 -10.80 -20.75 -9.16
CA GLY A 97 -11.25 -19.76 -8.17
C GLY A 97 -12.31 -18.79 -8.70
N ILE A 98 -12.54 -17.67 -8.00
CA ILE A 98 -13.64 -16.68 -8.13
C ILE A 98 -13.91 -16.18 -9.58
N TYR A 99 -12.98 -16.45 -10.53
CA TYR A 99 -13.06 -16.12 -11.97
C TYR A 99 -13.52 -17.26 -12.88
N ALA A 100 -13.60 -18.48 -12.36
CA ALA A 100 -14.33 -19.57 -12.99
C ALA A 100 -15.83 -19.29 -12.84
N LYS A 101 -16.35 -18.29 -13.56
CA LYS A 101 -17.79 -18.31 -13.86
C LYS A 101 -18.05 -19.62 -14.57
N GLY A 102 -18.90 -20.45 -13.97
CA GLY A 102 -19.11 -21.85 -14.32
C GLY A 102 -19.16 -22.10 -15.82
N THR A 103 -18.16 -22.79 -16.33
CA THR A 103 -18.31 -23.67 -17.48
C THR A 103 -18.88 -24.98 -16.97
N ALA A 104 -20.21 -25.06 -16.89
CA ALA A 104 -21.01 -26.30 -17.04
C ALA A 104 -22.43 -26.10 -16.48
N ALA A 105 -23.36 -25.74 -17.37
CA ALA A 105 -24.67 -26.35 -17.48
C ALA A 105 -25.21 -26.05 -18.90
#